data_AF-A0A7W9Q2G2-F1
#
_entry.id   AF-A0A7W9Q2G2-F1
#
_cell.length_a   1.000
_cell.length_b   1.000
_cell.length_c   1.000
_cell.angle_alpha   90.00
_cell.angle_beta   90.00
_cell.angle_gamma   90.00
#
_symmetry.space_group_name_H-M   'P 1'
#
loop_
_entity.id
_entity.type
_entity.pdbx_description
1 polymer ?
#
loop_
_entity_poly.entity_id
_entity_poly.type
_entity_poly.pdbx_seq_one_letter_code
_entity_poly.pdbx_strand_id
1 'polypeptide(L)' 'MHYRDTCDRCLTDDSPAIAPVKVTPNGPGSILATYRCPTCGFIWTCGWSAEEDADEARHPAA' A
#
# COMPACT_ATOMS: atom_id res chain seq x y z
N MET A 1 -5.64 6.80 8.50
CA MET A 1 -4.85 5.56 8.26
C MET A 1 -5.07 5.16 6.80
N HIS A 2 -4.14 5.53 5.92
CA HIS A 2 -4.34 5.56 4.46
C HIS A 2 -3.72 4.38 3.68
N TYR A 3 -3.13 3.39 4.35
CA TYR A 3 -2.44 2.25 3.73
C TYR A 3 -3.41 1.21 3.15
N ARG A 4 -4.35 1.63 2.29
CA ARG A 4 -5.30 0.71 1.66
C ARG A 4 -4.75 0.23 0.34
N ASP A 5 -5.01 -1.03 0.02
CA ASP A 5 -4.52 -1.68 -1.18
C ASP A 5 -5.57 -2.62 -1.77
N THR A 6 -5.45 -2.98 -3.05
CA THR A 6 -6.38 -3.91 -3.72
C THR A 6 -5.75 -5.29 -3.88
N CYS A 7 -6.58 -6.32 -4.07
CA CYS A 7 -6.10 -7.68 -4.26
C CYS A 7 -5.98 -7.99 -5.76
N ASP A 8 -4.75 -8.12 -6.29
CA ASP A 8 -4.52 -8.42 -7.71
C ASP A 8 -5.16 -9.71 -8.21
N ARG A 9 -5.44 -10.67 -7.32
CA ARG A 9 -6.08 -11.94 -7.71
C ARG A 9 -7.58 -11.85 -7.91
N CYS A 10 -8.22 -10.87 -7.29
CA CYS A 10 -9.66 -10.64 -7.40
C CYS A 10 -9.96 -9.28 -8.02
N LEU A 11 -8.94 -8.62 -8.57
CA LEU A 11 -9.04 -7.26 -9.06
C LEU A 11 -10.02 -7.19 -10.23
N THR A 12 -11.01 -6.35 -10.05
CA THR A 12 -12.01 -5.90 -11.01
C THR A 12 -12.06 -4.37 -10.93
N ASP A 13 -12.63 -3.69 -11.93
CA ASP A 13 -12.82 -2.23 -11.88
C ASP A 13 -13.49 -1.76 -10.58
N ASP A 14 -14.43 -2.54 -10.03
CA ASP A 14 -15.14 -2.22 -8.78
C ASP A 14 -14.51 -2.78 -7.49
N SER A 15 -13.27 -3.29 -7.55
CA SER A 15 -12.66 -3.93 -6.38
C SER A 15 -12.39 -2.94 -5.25
N PRO A 16 -12.92 -3.18 -4.03
CA PRO A 16 -12.75 -2.25 -2.92
C PRO A 16 -11.33 -2.27 -2.39
N ALA A 17 -10.85 -1.11 -1.95
CA ALA A 17 -9.56 -0.99 -1.28
C ALA A 17 -9.63 -1.60 0.14
N ILE A 18 -8.74 -2.55 0.40
CA ILE A 18 -8.68 -3.39 1.60
C ILE A 18 -7.75 -2.74 2.63
N ALA A 19 -8.19 -2.70 3.88
CA ALA A 19 -7.37 -2.25 5.00
C ALA A 19 -6.41 -3.37 5.46
N PRO A 20 -5.21 -3.01 5.97
CA PRO A 20 -4.27 -4.01 6.42
C PRO A 20 -4.76 -4.69 7.71
N VAL A 21 -4.55 -6.00 7.80
CA VAL A 21 -4.81 -6.79 9.00
C VAL A 21 -3.69 -6.66 10.04
N LYS A 22 -2.51 -6.21 9.61
CA LYS A 22 -1.35 -5.95 10.47
C LYS A 22 -0.49 -4.85 9.86
N VAL A 23 0.00 -3.94 10.69
CA VAL A 23 0.99 -2.93 10.32
C VAL A 23 2.18 -3.06 11.26
N THR A 24 3.37 -3.18 10.70
CA THR A 24 4.63 -3.23 11.46
C THR A 24 5.57 -2.13 11.02
N PRO A 25 6.28 -1.45 11.94
CA PRO A 25 7.36 -0.54 11.56
C PRO A 25 8.40 -1.25 10.69
N ASN A 26 8.88 -0.58 9.63
CA ASN A 26 9.88 -1.10 8.70
C ASN A 26 11.02 -0.08 8.49
N GLY A 27 11.49 0.52 9.59
CA GLY A 27 12.46 1.61 9.58
C GLY A 27 11.86 2.99 9.89
N PRO A 28 12.68 4.04 10.01
CA PRO A 28 12.21 5.39 10.30
C PRO A 28 11.27 5.89 9.19
N GLY A 29 10.04 6.28 9.57
CA GLY A 29 9.04 6.79 8.62
C GLY A 29 8.43 5.74 7.68
N SER A 30 8.84 4.47 7.77
CA SER A 30 8.35 3.39 6.91
C SER A 30 7.61 2.31 7.70
N ILE A 31 6.60 1.72 7.08
CA ILE A 31 5.84 0.60 7.61
C ILE A 31 5.73 -0.52 6.57
N LEU A 32 5.54 -1.74 7.05
CA LEU A 32 5.15 -2.90 6.27
C LEU A 32 3.72 -3.28 6.67
N ALA A 33 2.80 -3.18 5.72
CA ALA A 33 1.40 -3.49 5.89
C ALA A 33 1.10 -4.88 5.33
N THR A 34 0.44 -5.73 6.11
CA THR A 34 -0.02 -7.06 5.70
C THR A 34 -1.52 -7.02 5.45
N TYR A 35 -1.98 -7.62 4.36
CA TYR A 35 -3.37 -7.64 3.93
C TYR A 35 -3.88 -9.06 3.82
N ARG A 36 -5.20 -9.22 3.89
CA ARG A 36 -5.89 -10.47 3.59
C ARG A 36 -7.12 -10.14 2.75
N CYS A 37 -7.21 -10.74 1.57
CA CYS A 37 -8.38 -10.59 0.70
C CYS A 37 -9.59 -11.25 1.39
N PRO A 38 -10.70 -10.53 1.61
CA PRO A 38 -11.91 -11.13 2.18
C PRO A 38 -12.59 -12.11 1.21
N THR A 39 -12.33 -11.97 -0.10
CA THR A 39 -12.96 -12.80 -1.14
C THR A 39 -12.25 -14.14 -1.33
N CYS A 40 -10.94 -14.13 -1.60
CA CYS A 40 -10.18 -15.36 -1.90
C CYS A 40 -9.25 -15.82 -0.78
N GLY A 41 -9.09 -15.02 0.28
CA GLY A 41 -8.17 -15.34 1.39
C GLY A 41 -6.69 -15.15 1.08
N PHE A 42 -6.31 -14.67 -0.11
CA PHE A 42 -4.91 -14.38 -0.44
C PHE A 42 -4.31 -13.35 0.52
N ILE A 43 -3.06 -13.55 0.90
CA ILE A 43 -2.32 -12.72 1.85
C ILE A 43 -1.12 -12.12 1.12
N TRP A 44 -0.92 -10.82 1.27
CA TRP A 44 0.22 -10.10 0.71
C TRP A 44 0.69 -8.99 1.64
N THR A 45 1.86 -8.43 1.34
CA THR A 45 2.49 -7.36 2.11
C THR A 45 2.94 -6.23 1.20
N CYS A 46 2.64 -4.99 1.58
CA CYS A 46 3.10 -3.78 0.89
C CYS A 46 3.87 -2.88 1.84
N GLY A 47 5.01 -2.36 1.37
CA GLY A 47 5.79 -1.35 2.07
C GLY A 47 5.21 0.03 1.80
N TRP A 48 5.10 0.84 2.84
CA TRP A 48 4.67 2.23 2.73
C TRP A 48 5.67 3.10 3.46
N SER A 49 6.01 4.24 2.88
CA SER A 49 6.76 5.29 3.56
C SER A 49 5.84 6.49 3.74
N ALA A 50 5.96 7.18 4.87
CA ALA A 50 5.49 8.54 4.98
C ALA A 50 6.38 9.36 4.04
N GLU A 51 5.99 9.46 2.77
CA GLU A 51 6.47 10.55 1.94
C GLU A 51 5.85 11.81 2.56
N GLU A 52 6.60 12.52 3.41
CA GLU A 52 6.49 13.98 3.43
C GLU A 52 6.70 14.41 1.98
N ASP A 53 5.67 15.01 1.38
CA ASP A 53 5.61 15.55 0.02
C ASP A 53 6.89 15.35 -0.81
N ALA A 54 6.94 14.27 -1.61
CA ALA A 54 7.80 14.24 -2.79
C ALA A 54 7.17 15.10 -3.91
N ASP A 55 6.83 16.35 -3.58
CA ASP A 55 6.69 17.42 -4.57
C ASP A 55 8.08 18.03 -4.75
N GLU A 56 8.55 18.08 -5.99
CA GLU A 56 9.77 18.78 -6.41
C GLU A 56 11.14 18.14 -6.10
N ALA A 57 11.37 16.95 -6.66
CA ALA A 57 12.72 16.56 -7.10
C ALA A 57 12.73 16.09 -8.56
N ARG A 58 12.60 17.07 -9.46
CA ARG A 58 13.49 17.24 -10.62
C ARG A 58 13.24 16.35 -11.85
N HIS A 59 12.16 16.65 -12.57
CA HIS A 59 12.29 16.90 -14.01
C HIS A 59 12.18 18.42 -14.24
N PRO A 60 13.17 19.03 -14.92
CA PRO A 60 12.99 19.17 -16.35
C PRO A 60 14.23 18.82 -17.19
N ALA A 61 13.88 18.48 -18.43
CA ALA A 61 14.64 18.48 -19.68
C ALA A 61 16.05 19.11 -19.70
N ALA A 62 16.96 18.38 -20.34
CA ALA A 62 17.96 18.93 -21.26
C ALA A 62 18.12 17.95 -22.44
#